data_AF-A0A918MK80-F1
#
_entry.id   AF-A0A918MK80-F1
#
_cell.length_a   1.000
_cell.length_b   1.000
_cell.length_c   1.000
_cell.angle_alpha   90.00
_cell.angle_beta   90.00
_cell.angle_gamma   90.00
#
_symmetry.space_group_name_H-M   'P 1'
#
loop_
_entity.id
_entity.type
_entity.pdbx_description
1 polymer ?
#
loop_
_entity_poly.entity_id
_entity_poly.type
_entity_poly.pdbx_seq_one_letter_code
_entity_poly.pdbx_strand_id
1 'polypeptide(L)'
;MAFGAALVADDQVLLNAAEGRLMAAAPPRIAGMIEARGVGLLRATPVGPIPVVLVVDLSRPEPDRLPPSRQIELFGCRIPLVLGRDADHLSYALLQYLKEGRRA
;
A
#
# COMPACT_ATOMS: atom_id res chain seq x y z
N MET A 1 -14.25 5.82 2.21
CA MET A 1 -12.81 5.82 2.56
C MET A 1 -12.38 7.27 2.78
N ALA A 2 -11.72 7.59 3.90
CA ALA A 2 -11.59 8.97 4.41
C ALA A 2 -10.88 9.94 3.45
N PHE A 3 -9.86 9.48 2.72
CA PHE A 3 -9.05 10.34 1.83
C PHE A 3 -9.28 10.11 0.33
N GLY A 4 -10.42 9.50 -0.05
CA GLY A 4 -10.78 9.27 -1.46
C GLY A 4 -10.08 8.10 -2.14
N ALA A 5 -9.26 7.31 -1.42
CA ALA A 5 -8.75 6.04 -1.93
C ALA A 5 -9.84 4.95 -2.00
N ALA A 6 -9.64 3.93 -2.83
CA ALA A 6 -10.49 2.74 -2.87
C ALA A 6 -9.76 1.53 -2.27
N LEU A 7 -10.51 0.60 -1.66
CA LEU A 7 -9.94 -0.61 -1.07
C LEU A 7 -9.71 -1.65 -2.17
N VAL A 8 -8.49 -2.20 -2.26
CA VAL A 8 -8.27 -3.44 -3.03
C VAL A 8 -8.58 -4.63 -2.12
N ALA A 9 -7.84 -4.77 -1.02
CA ALA A 9 -7.98 -5.87 -0.06
C ALA A 9 -7.50 -5.43 1.33
N ASP A 10 -7.91 -6.17 2.36
CA ASP A 10 -7.42 -6.06 3.74
C ASP A 10 -7.01 -7.47 4.22
N ASP A 11 -6.06 -7.54 5.17
CA ASP A 11 -5.44 -8.77 5.73
C ASP A 11 -4.67 -9.65 4.72
N GLN A 12 -5.32 -10.16 3.68
CA GLN A 12 -4.69 -11.03 2.66
C GLN A 12 -4.86 -10.44 1.26
N VAL A 13 -3.78 -10.52 0.47
CA VAL A 13 -3.73 -9.98 -0.89
C VAL A 13 -3.21 -11.07 -1.83
N LEU A 14 -3.91 -11.27 -2.96
CA LEU A 14 -3.42 -12.09 -4.05
C LEU A 14 -2.45 -11.26 -4.89
N LEU A 15 -1.21 -11.72 -4.99
CA LEU A 15 -0.17 -11.08 -5.78
C LEU A 15 0.21 -11.96 -6.97
N ASN A 16 0.37 -11.36 -8.14
CA ASN A 16 0.98 -11.99 -9.30
C ASN A 16 1.83 -10.98 -10.07
N ALA A 17 2.88 -11.45 -10.76
CA ALA A 17 3.61 -10.65 -11.71
C ALA A 17 3.01 -10.84 -13.10
N ALA A 18 2.62 -9.74 -13.75
CA ALA A 18 2.10 -9.71 -15.10
C ALA A 18 2.69 -8.51 -15.85
N GLU A 19 3.24 -8.74 -17.05
CA GLU A 19 3.81 -7.68 -17.90
C GLU A 19 4.84 -6.80 -17.18
N GLY A 20 5.67 -7.40 -16.32
CA GLY A 20 6.69 -6.69 -15.54
C GLY A 20 6.14 -5.83 -14.39
N ARG A 21 4.83 -5.91 -14.10
CA ARG A 21 4.17 -5.21 -12.98
C ARG A 21 3.69 -6.22 -11.94
N LEU A 22 3.79 -5.84 -10.67
CA LEU A 22 3.15 -6.59 -9.59
C LEU A 22 1.67 -6.18 -9.53
N MET A 23 0.77 -7.13 -9.72
CA MET A 23 -0.67 -6.93 -9.67
C MET A 23 -1.22 -7.41 -8.32
N ALA A 24 -2.14 -6.65 -7.74
CA ALA A 24 -2.82 -6.98 -6.50
C ALA A 24 -4.33 -7.13 -6.71
N ALA A 25 -4.91 -8.13 -6.05
CA ALA A 25 -6.35 -8.37 -6.00
C ALA A 25 -6.78 -8.92 -4.62
N ALA A 26 -8.06 -8.78 -4.30
CA ALA A 26 -8.62 -9.40 -3.10
C ALA A 26 -8.86 -10.91 -3.29
N PRO A 27 -8.60 -11.74 -2.27
CA PRO A 27 -9.17 -13.07 -2.22
C PRO A 27 -10.71 -12.99 -2.18
N PRO A 28 -11.45 -13.81 -2.96
CA PRO A 28 -12.91 -13.69 -3.07
C PRO A 28 -13.67 -13.75 -1.75
N ARG A 29 -13.17 -14.53 -0.78
CA ARG A 29 -13.82 -14.73 0.52
C ARG A 29 -13.81 -13.46 1.39
N ILE A 30 -12.82 -12.58 1.22
CA ILE A 30 -12.63 -11.38 2.06
C ILE A 30 -12.76 -10.05 1.30
N ALA A 31 -13.14 -10.11 0.02
CA ALA A 31 -13.29 -8.92 -0.80
C ALA A 31 -14.29 -7.93 -0.20
N GLY A 32 -13.86 -6.66 -0.07
CA GLY A 32 -14.71 -5.58 0.45
C GLY A 32 -14.94 -5.61 1.96
N MET A 33 -14.16 -6.38 2.72
CA MET A 33 -14.19 -6.39 4.18
C MET A 33 -12.95 -5.69 4.76
N ILE A 34 -13.14 -4.93 5.84
CA ILE A 34 -12.06 -4.34 6.64
C ILE A 34 -12.27 -4.74 8.10
N GLU A 35 -11.25 -5.25 8.78
CA GLU A 35 -11.30 -5.47 10.24
C GLU A 35 -10.87 -4.18 10.97
N ALA A 36 -11.83 -3.45 11.52
CA ALA A 36 -11.55 -2.31 12.39
C ALA A 36 -11.61 -2.76 13.87
N ARG A 37 -10.44 -3.00 14.48
CA ARG A 37 -10.36 -3.40 15.89
C ARG A 37 -11.10 -2.41 16.79
N GLY A 38 -11.94 -2.92 17.70
CA GLY A 38 -12.80 -2.11 18.57
C GLY A 38 -14.13 -1.68 17.94
N VAL A 39 -14.33 -1.89 16.63
CA VAL A 39 -15.58 -1.58 15.91
C VAL A 39 -16.21 -2.84 15.33
N GLY A 40 -15.42 -3.71 14.70
CA GLY A 40 -15.87 -4.93 14.01
C GLY A 40 -15.54 -4.93 12.52
N LEU A 41 -16.23 -5.79 11.76
CA LEU A 41 -16.07 -5.88 10.32
C LEU A 41 -16.85 -4.78 9.60
N LEU A 42 -16.14 -3.98 8.80
CA LEU A 42 -16.70 -2.91 7.98
C LEU A 42 -16.81 -3.34 6.52
N ARG A 43 -17.80 -2.80 5.81
CA ARG A 43 -17.95 -3.00 4.36
C ARG A 43 -17.29 -1.85 3.58
N ALA A 44 -16.64 -2.19 2.49
CA ALA A 44 -16.14 -1.27 1.48
C ALA A 44 -16.44 -1.82 0.08
N THR A 45 -16.58 -0.93 -0.90
CA THR A 45 -16.62 -1.35 -2.31
C THR A 45 -15.20 -1.68 -2.76
N PRO A 46 -14.87 -2.94 -3.07
CA PRO A 46 -13.52 -3.32 -3.49
C PRO A 46 -13.26 -2.91 -4.95
N VAL A 47 -11.99 -2.71 -5.29
CA VAL A 47 -11.52 -2.46 -6.66
C VAL A 47 -10.34 -3.38 -7.02
N GLY A 48 -10.07 -3.54 -8.31
CA GLY A 48 -8.95 -4.33 -8.83
C GLY A 48 -9.38 -5.50 -9.74
N PRO A 49 -8.43 -6.30 -10.26
CA PRO A 49 -6.98 -6.25 -10.01
C PRO A 49 -6.32 -4.94 -10.47
N ILE A 50 -5.28 -4.48 -9.77
CA ILE A 50 -4.59 -3.21 -10.07
C ILE A 50 -3.08 -3.32 -9.78
N PRO A 51 -2.20 -2.59 -10.51
CA PRO A 51 -0.77 -2.63 -10.21
C PRO A 51 -0.41 -2.01 -8.85
N VAL A 52 0.58 -2.59 -8.19
CA VAL A 52 1.24 -2.07 -7.00
C VAL A 52 2.37 -1.14 -7.43
N VAL A 53 2.28 0.13 -7.05
CA VAL A 53 3.25 1.18 -7.45
C VAL A 53 4.13 1.66 -6.29
N LEU A 54 3.79 1.29 -5.06
CA LEU A 54 4.50 1.69 -3.84
C LEU A 54 4.29 0.62 -2.76
N VAL A 55 5.35 0.26 -2.04
CA VAL A 55 5.29 -0.55 -0.84
C VAL A 55 5.65 0.32 0.36
N VAL A 56 4.90 0.17 1.45
CA VAL A 56 5.16 0.85 2.71
C VAL A 56 5.35 -0.20 3.79
N ASP A 57 6.52 -0.21 4.42
CA ASP A 57 6.84 -1.10 5.52
C ASP A 57 6.59 -0.38 6.86
N LEU A 58 5.48 -0.73 7.51
CA LEU A 58 5.08 -0.17 8.79
C LEU A 58 5.80 -0.81 10.00
N SER A 59 6.67 -1.80 9.78
CA SER A 59 7.43 -2.47 10.84
C SER A 59 8.79 -1.81 11.12
N ARG A 60 9.28 -1.00 10.17
CA ARG A 60 10.60 -0.37 10.23
C ARG A 60 10.51 1.14 10.30
N PRO A 61 11.21 1.79 11.25
CA PRO A 61 11.27 3.24 11.29
C PRO A 61 12.24 3.76 10.23
N GLU A 62 12.04 5.02 9.84
CA GLU A 62 12.96 5.73 8.96
C GLU A 62 13.98 6.51 9.81
N PRO A 63 15.29 6.16 9.78
CA PRO A 63 16.29 6.84 10.60
C PRO A 63 16.73 8.19 10.04
N ASP A 64 16.61 8.41 8.73
CA ASP A 64 17.17 9.57 8.06
C ASP A 64 16.12 10.69 7.92
N ARG A 65 16.52 11.93 8.23
CA ARG A 65 15.66 13.11 7.99
C ARG A 65 15.30 13.26 6.51
N LEU A 66 16.25 12.96 5.62
CA LEU A 66 16.03 12.85 4.18
C LEU A 66 16.31 11.38 3.80
N PRO A 67 15.28 10.55 3.69
CA PRO A 67 15.45 9.13 3.38
C PRO A 67 16.10 8.97 2.01
N PRO A 68 16.98 7.98 1.77
CA PRO A 68 17.36 7.61 0.42
C PRO A 68 16.19 7.02 -0.37
N SER A 69 16.33 6.97 -1.70
CA SER A 69 15.42 6.21 -2.55
C SER A 69 15.67 4.71 -2.37
N ARG A 70 14.65 3.96 -1.95
CA ARG A 70 14.71 2.51 -1.71
C ARG A 70 13.75 1.78 -2.62
N GLN A 71 14.06 0.52 -2.90
CA GLN A 71 13.20 -0.40 -3.63
C GLN A 71 13.16 -1.74 -2.91
N ILE A 72 12.06 -2.46 -3.09
CA ILE A 72 11.91 -3.87 -2.75
C ILE A 72 11.64 -4.66 -4.03
N GLU A 73 12.13 -5.90 -4.09
CA GLU A 73 11.81 -6.82 -5.17
C GLU A 73 10.76 -7.83 -4.70
N LEU A 74 9.64 -7.91 -5.42
CA LEU A 74 8.57 -8.87 -5.17
C LEU A 74 8.19 -9.52 -6.50
N PHE A 75 8.27 -10.85 -6.57
CA PHE A 75 7.98 -11.61 -7.81
C PHE A 75 8.75 -11.10 -9.05
N GLY A 76 10.01 -10.64 -8.86
CA GLY A 76 10.84 -10.07 -9.92
C GLY A 76 10.49 -8.62 -10.32
N CYS A 77 9.51 -7.99 -9.65
CA CYS A 77 9.16 -6.60 -9.86
C CYS A 77 9.82 -5.71 -8.80
N ARG A 78 10.58 -4.69 -9.24
CA ARG A 78 11.19 -3.69 -8.35
C ARG A 78 10.22 -2.54 -8.11
N ILE A 79 9.83 -2.32 -6.85
CA ILE A 79 8.82 -1.35 -6.44
C ILE A 79 9.45 -0.38 -5.44
N PRO A 80 9.18 0.94 -5.51
CA PRO A 80 9.59 1.88 -4.48
C PRO A 80 9.17 1.45 -3.08
N LEU A 81 10.05 1.64 -2.10
CA LEU A 81 9.84 1.29 -0.70
C LEU A 81 9.94 2.52 0.19
N VAL A 82 8.91 2.72 1.02
CA VAL A 82 8.89 3.69 2.13
C VAL A 82 8.90 2.93 3.45
N LEU A 83 9.74 3.36 4.39
CA LEU A 83 9.69 2.88 5.78
C LEU A 83 8.80 3.85 6.56
N GLY A 84 7.79 3.33 7.25
CA GLY A 84 6.69 4.14 7.77
C GLY A 84 6.36 3.92 9.24
N ARG A 85 7.12 3.10 9.97
CA ARG A 85 6.87 2.92 11.40
C ARG A 85 7.07 4.24 12.12
N ASP A 86 6.12 4.58 12.99
CA ASP A 86 6.13 5.79 13.84
C ASP A 86 6.21 7.10 13.02
N ALA A 87 5.90 7.07 11.72
CA ALA A 87 5.89 8.24 10.86
C ALA A 87 4.59 9.04 11.05
N ASP A 88 4.69 10.17 11.75
CA ASP A 88 3.59 11.12 11.87
C ASP A 88 3.11 11.56 10.48
N HIS A 89 1.79 11.63 10.29
CA HIS A 89 1.16 12.10 9.05
C HIS A 89 1.49 11.28 7.79
N LEU A 90 1.93 10.02 7.94
CA LEU A 90 2.29 9.14 6.82
C LEU A 90 1.24 9.11 5.71
N SER A 91 -0.05 9.02 6.06
CA SER A 91 -1.15 9.01 5.09
C SER A 91 -1.14 10.24 4.16
N TYR A 92 -0.88 11.44 4.70
CA TYR A 92 -0.81 12.67 3.92
C TYR A 92 0.42 12.70 3.01
N ALA A 93 1.58 12.28 3.52
CA ALA A 93 2.82 12.20 2.75
C ALA A 93 2.69 11.20 1.58
N LEU A 94 2.10 10.02 1.82
CA LEU A 94 1.85 9.02 0.78
C LEU A 94 0.88 9.53 -0.28
N LEU A 95 -0.19 10.26 0.10
CA LEU A 95 -1.10 10.86 -0.87
C LEU A 95 -0.39 11.89 -1.75
N GLN A 96 0.46 12.74 -1.17
CA GLN A 96 1.23 13.72 -1.95
C GLN A 96 2.23 13.03 -2.88
N TYR A 97 2.93 11.99 -2.39
CA TYR A 97 3.85 11.19 -3.20
C TYR A 97 3.11 10.53 -4.38
N LEU A 98 1.98 9.87 -4.14
CA LEU A 98 1.23 9.19 -5.21
C LEU A 98 0.63 10.17 -6.23
N LYS A 99 0.36 11.42 -5.85
CA LYS A 99 -0.16 12.46 -6.75
C LYS A 99 0.93 13.11 -7.59
N GLU A 100 2.01 13.57 -6.96
CA GLU A 100 3.00 14.46 -7.59
C GLU A 100 4.40 13.86 -7.68
N GLY A 101 4.57 12.63 -7.21
CA GLY A 101 5.86 11.96 -7.14
C GLY A 101 6.72 12.40 -5.94
N ARG A 102 7.92 11.84 -5.89
CA ARG A 102 8.94 12.14 -4.88
C ARG A 102 10.11 12.86 -5.57
N ARG A 103 10.69 13.86 -4.91
CA ARG A 103 11.88 14.58 -5.38
C ARG A 103 13.02 14.39 -4.39
N ALA A 104 14.09 13.71 -4.85
CA ALA A 104 15.26 13.23 -4.10
C ALA A 104 14.97 12.13 -3.07
#